data_AF-A0A8H4CDN7-F1
#
_entry.id   AF-A0A8H4CDN7-F1
#
_cell.length_a   1.000
_cell.length_b   1.000
_cell.length_c   1.000
_cell.angle_alpha   90.00
_cell.angle_beta   90.00
_cell.angle_gamma   90.00
#
_symmetry.space_group_name_H-M   'P 1'
#
loop_
_entity.id
_entity.type
_entity.pdbx_description
1 polymer ?
#
loop_
_entity_poly.entity_id
_entity_poly.type
_entity_poly.pdbx_seq_one_letter_code
_entity_poly.pdbx_strand_id
1 'polypeptide(L)'
;MQLTGGLRLAPEYHGTWGVELDGGARYAGAVAMEFIDGVYIEDLCEREDESGRLYPDPDPQPLYDTDDESSEHGILDMSDGSRLKILAYILECFVRGFQCGIKYEDYDPEDFIVTDIRKGTKAWRPHVVKVNHSHCRVWQTTYKGLGPLRQRKSDNQRLPRPVHPADHFTLRDLCDFAGWFPYEWWHDEAKFKAWLLEAFGPMIEYDGQRFQRFSLYADLEVKERMDAFQSLPFANEDSIQGLF
;
A
#
# COMPACT_ATOMS: atom_id res chain seq x y z
N MET A 1 14.85 -5.24 -1.96
CA MET A 1 13.95 -4.54 -1.03
C MET A 1 13.30 -5.59 -0.15
N GLN A 2 13.35 -5.41 1.17
CA GLN A 2 12.66 -6.29 2.12
C GLN A 2 11.23 -5.76 2.28
N LEU A 3 10.24 -6.62 2.00
CA LEU A 3 8.82 -6.27 1.94
C LEU A 3 8.07 -6.57 3.25
N THR A 4 8.64 -7.40 4.11
CA THR A 4 8.05 -7.95 5.33
C THR A 4 8.89 -7.58 6.56
N GLY A 5 8.26 -7.57 7.73
CA GLY A 5 8.91 -7.39 9.04
C GLY A 5 9.05 -5.93 9.49
N GLY A 6 9.68 -5.72 10.64
CA GLY A 6 9.68 -4.46 11.42
C GLY A 6 9.45 -3.14 10.66
N LEU A 7 8.40 -2.41 11.05
CA LEU A 7 7.93 -1.14 10.48
C LEU A 7 7.40 -1.20 9.03
N ARG A 8 7.14 -2.40 8.49
CA ARG A 8 6.49 -2.58 7.18
C ARG A 8 5.01 -2.88 7.33
N LEU A 9 4.29 -2.70 6.22
CA LEU A 9 2.87 -3.04 6.14
C LEU A 9 2.64 -4.55 6.25
N ALA A 10 3.53 -5.39 5.71
CA ALA A 10 3.39 -6.84 5.84
C ALA A 10 4.20 -7.36 7.05
N PRO A 11 3.62 -8.29 7.86
CA PRO A 11 4.33 -8.90 8.98
C PRO A 11 5.56 -9.67 8.50
N GLU A 12 6.55 -9.87 9.37
CA GLU A 12 7.71 -10.71 9.02
C GLU A 12 7.25 -12.11 8.61
N TYR A 13 7.77 -12.62 7.49
CA TYR A 13 7.43 -13.95 7.01
C TYR A 13 8.48 -14.96 7.46
N HIS A 14 8.08 -15.99 8.18
CA HIS A 14 8.98 -17.01 8.75
C HIS A 14 8.98 -18.32 7.96
N GLY A 15 7.98 -18.57 7.11
CA GLY A 15 7.95 -19.74 6.23
C GLY A 15 6.55 -20.23 5.90
N THR A 16 6.49 -21.25 5.05
CA THR A 16 5.25 -21.96 4.67
C THR A 16 5.52 -23.46 4.69
N TRP A 17 4.57 -24.24 5.17
CA TRP A 17 4.64 -25.70 5.27
C TRP A 17 3.34 -26.35 4.77
N GLY A 18 3.45 -27.59 4.29
CA GLY A 18 2.31 -28.48 4.15
C GLY A 18 2.18 -29.33 5.41
N VAL A 19 1.03 -29.26 6.06
CA VAL A 19 0.71 -30.02 7.27
C VAL A 19 -0.22 -31.15 6.88
N GLU A 20 0.21 -32.38 7.11
CA GLU A 20 -0.61 -33.57 6.87
C GLU A 20 -1.78 -33.64 7.86
N LEU A 21 -2.98 -33.88 7.34
CA LEU A 21 -4.20 -34.10 8.09
C LEU A 21 -4.73 -35.52 7.81
N ASP A 22 -5.31 -36.16 8.83
CA ASP A 22 -6.01 -37.45 8.72
C ASP A 22 -5.18 -38.59 8.06
N GLY A 23 -3.92 -38.79 8.48
CA GLY A 23 -3.12 -39.97 8.08
C GLY A 23 -2.80 -40.07 6.59
N GLY A 24 -2.61 -38.93 5.92
CA GLY A 24 -1.96 -38.85 4.60
C GLY A 24 -2.91 -38.56 3.44
N ALA A 25 -4.22 -38.53 3.68
CA ALA A 25 -5.21 -38.27 2.64
C ALA A 25 -5.51 -36.77 2.44
N ARG A 26 -5.12 -35.92 3.37
CA ARG A 26 -5.39 -34.47 3.35
C ARG A 26 -4.16 -33.69 3.79
N TYR A 27 -4.01 -32.49 3.25
CA TYR A 27 -2.95 -31.56 3.64
C TYR A 27 -3.56 -30.16 3.79
N ALA A 28 -3.08 -29.41 4.78
CA ALA A 28 -3.35 -27.98 4.92
C ALA A 28 -2.05 -27.19 4.66
N GLY A 29 -2.19 -26.02 4.03
CA GLY A 29 -1.11 -25.05 4.00
C GLY A 29 -1.05 -24.30 5.32
N ALA A 30 0.15 -24.16 5.89
CA ALA A 30 0.40 -23.35 7.07
C ALA A 30 1.42 -22.27 6.73
N VAL A 31 1.14 -21.02 7.10
CA VAL A 31 2.04 -19.87 6.94
C VAL A 31 2.39 -19.35 8.32
N ALA A 32 3.68 -19.23 8.63
CA ALA A 32 4.12 -18.59 9.87
C ALA A 32 4.58 -17.16 9.56
N MET A 33 4.08 -16.22 10.35
CA MET A 33 4.41 -14.81 10.27
C MET A 33 4.55 -14.19 11.66
N GLU A 34 5.09 -12.99 11.72
CA GLU A 34 5.24 -12.19 12.94
C GLU A 34 3.89 -12.09 13.69
N PHE A 35 3.93 -12.31 14.99
CA PHE A 35 2.79 -12.02 15.86
C PHE A 35 2.68 -10.52 16.05
N ILE A 36 1.51 -9.96 15.75
CA ILE A 36 1.22 -8.53 15.90
C ILE A 36 0.31 -8.37 17.10
N ASP A 37 0.82 -7.73 18.14
CA ASP A 37 0.04 -7.31 19.31
C ASP A 37 -0.63 -5.97 19.01
N GLY A 38 -1.95 -5.96 18.86
CA GLY A 38 -2.70 -4.77 18.45
C GLY A 38 -4.18 -5.06 18.21
N VAL A 39 -4.89 -4.09 17.64
CA VAL A 39 -6.35 -4.14 17.41
C VAL A 39 -6.65 -3.96 15.94
N TYR A 40 -7.61 -4.71 15.40
CA TYR A 40 -8.05 -4.55 14.01
C TYR A 40 -8.74 -3.21 13.81
N ILE A 41 -8.57 -2.60 12.63
CA ILE A 41 -9.28 -1.35 12.31
C ILE A 41 -10.80 -1.55 12.35
N GLU A 42 -11.26 -2.72 11.92
CA GLU A 42 -12.67 -3.14 12.00
C GLU A 42 -13.20 -3.07 13.44
N ASP A 43 -12.45 -3.61 14.41
CA ASP A 43 -12.86 -3.67 15.83
C ASP A 43 -12.84 -2.30 16.52
N LEU A 44 -12.26 -1.27 15.90
CA LEU A 44 -12.27 0.12 16.39
C LEU A 44 -13.51 0.92 15.92
N CYS A 45 -14.44 0.24 15.23
CA CYS A 45 -15.60 0.84 14.61
C CYS A 45 -16.84 -0.05 14.78
N GLU A 46 -18.02 0.58 14.75
CA GLU A 46 -19.26 -0.11 14.43
C GLU A 46 -19.55 -0.02 12.92
N ARG A 47 -20.26 -0.98 12.33
CA ARG A 47 -20.78 -0.89 10.96
C ARG A 47 -22.26 -0.54 10.94
N GLU A 48 -22.62 0.38 10.06
CA GLU A 48 -24.03 0.65 9.75
C GLU A 48 -24.60 -0.43 8.85
N ASP A 49 -25.68 -1.07 9.30
CA ASP A 49 -26.30 -2.24 8.67
C ASP A 49 -26.63 -2.05 7.17
N GLU A 50 -27.05 -0.85 6.76
CA GLU A 50 -27.52 -0.61 5.38
C GLU A 50 -26.40 -0.25 4.40
N SER A 51 -25.45 0.60 4.83
CA SER A 51 -24.41 1.13 3.95
C SER A 51 -23.08 0.40 4.08
N GLY A 52 -22.90 -0.36 5.16
CA GLY A 52 -21.62 -0.94 5.55
C GLY A 52 -20.59 0.09 6.01
N ARG A 53 -20.95 1.37 6.16
CA ARG A 53 -20.05 2.44 6.59
C ARG A 53 -19.55 2.19 8.01
N LEU A 54 -18.28 2.50 8.24
CA LEU A 54 -17.64 2.53 9.56
C LEU A 54 -18.09 3.76 10.39
N TYR A 55 -18.37 3.52 11.66
CA TYR A 55 -18.57 4.50 12.71
C TYR A 55 -17.48 4.28 13.78
N PRO A 56 -16.33 4.96 13.64
CA PRO A 56 -15.23 4.80 14.58
C PRO A 56 -15.64 5.23 15.98
N ASP A 57 -15.08 4.54 16.98
CA ASP A 57 -15.29 4.91 18.37
C ASP A 57 -14.84 6.36 18.64
N PRO A 58 -15.66 7.16 19.35
CA PRO A 58 -15.33 8.55 19.63
C PRO A 58 -14.23 8.70 20.69
N ASP A 59 -14.07 7.69 21.54
CA ASP A 59 -13.13 7.68 22.64
C ASP A 59 -11.78 7.06 22.25
N PRO A 60 -10.66 7.48 22.86
CA PRO A 60 -9.37 6.85 22.63
C PRO A 60 -9.38 5.35 22.97
N GLN A 61 -8.80 4.53 22.09
CA GLN A 61 -8.87 3.07 22.20
C GLN A 61 -7.55 2.46 22.67
N PRO A 62 -7.56 1.45 23.54
CA PRO A 62 -6.37 0.66 23.86
C PRO A 62 -5.87 -0.10 22.62
N LEU A 63 -4.55 -0.19 22.44
CA LEU A 63 -3.91 -0.96 21.37
C LEU A 63 -3.42 -2.34 21.86
N TYR A 64 -4.24 -3.02 22.64
CA TYR A 64 -3.96 -4.35 23.17
C TYR A 64 -5.27 -5.12 23.35
N ASP A 65 -5.16 -6.45 23.41
CA ASP A 65 -6.29 -7.31 23.74
C ASP A 65 -6.62 -7.16 25.24
N THR A 66 -7.90 -6.96 25.58
CA THR A 66 -8.41 -6.61 26.91
C THR A 66 -7.98 -7.53 28.05
N ASP A 67 -7.46 -8.72 27.75
CA ASP A 67 -6.97 -9.70 28.71
C ASP A 67 -5.54 -9.40 29.24
N ASP A 68 -4.82 -8.42 28.66
CA ASP A 68 -3.51 -7.98 29.15
C ASP A 68 -3.64 -6.69 30.00
N GLU A 69 -3.70 -6.84 31.34
CA GLU A 69 -3.77 -5.70 32.28
C GLU A 69 -2.44 -4.93 32.39
N SER A 70 -1.45 -5.17 31.55
CA SER A 70 -0.17 -4.47 31.64
C SER A 70 -0.31 -2.99 31.31
N SER A 71 0.19 -2.12 32.19
CA SER A 71 0.12 -0.65 32.02
C SER A 71 1.04 -0.11 30.91
N GLU A 72 1.64 -0.96 30.08
CA GLU A 72 2.67 -0.57 29.09
C GLU A 72 2.13 -0.35 27.67
N HIS A 73 0.87 -0.68 27.42
CA HIS A 73 0.29 -0.61 26.09
C HIS A 73 -0.01 0.83 25.61
N GLY A 74 -0.08 0.98 24.28
CA GLY A 74 -0.40 2.23 23.62
C GLY A 74 -1.90 2.55 23.70
N ILE A 75 -2.22 3.84 23.66
CA ILE A 75 -3.58 4.34 23.41
C ILE A 75 -3.58 5.01 22.04
N LEU A 76 -4.55 4.66 21.22
CA LEU A 76 -4.84 5.28 19.93
C LEU A 76 -5.83 6.43 20.10
N ASP A 77 -5.45 7.61 19.65
CA ASP A 77 -6.38 8.72 19.46
C ASP A 77 -7.24 8.45 18.21
N MET A 78 -8.56 8.43 18.39
CA MET A 78 -9.54 8.16 17.33
C MET A 78 -10.02 9.41 16.57
N SER A 79 -9.42 10.58 16.83
CA SER A 79 -9.71 11.79 16.07
C SER A 79 -9.50 11.62 14.55
N ASP A 80 -10.24 12.39 13.75
CA ASP A 80 -10.12 12.41 12.29
C ASP A 80 -8.67 12.58 11.84
N GLY A 81 -7.92 13.48 12.50
CA GLY A 81 -6.52 13.73 12.17
C GLY A 81 -5.62 12.53 12.40
N SER A 82 -5.88 11.72 13.42
CA SER A 82 -5.12 10.49 13.71
C SER A 82 -5.51 9.36 12.76
N ARG A 83 -6.81 9.17 12.49
CA ARG A 83 -7.32 8.21 11.49
C ARG A 83 -6.81 8.49 10.08
N LEU A 84 -6.77 9.77 9.67
CA LEU A 84 -6.21 10.19 8.39
C LEU A 84 -4.70 9.95 8.31
N LYS A 85 -3.94 10.09 9.40
CA LYS A 85 -2.51 9.72 9.40
C LYS A 85 -2.30 8.22 9.21
N ILE A 86 -3.13 7.39 9.84
CA ILE A 86 -3.16 5.94 9.64
C ILE A 86 -3.45 5.62 8.18
N LEU A 87 -4.49 6.22 7.59
CA LEU A 87 -4.82 6.03 6.19
C LEU A 87 -3.67 6.46 5.26
N ALA A 88 -3.05 7.63 5.53
CA ALA A 88 -1.91 8.09 4.76
C ALA A 88 -0.72 7.10 4.82
N TYR A 89 -0.47 6.50 5.97
CA TYR A 89 0.56 5.47 6.12
C TYR A 89 0.24 4.22 5.28
N ILE A 90 -1.00 3.75 5.30
CA ILE A 90 -1.47 2.61 4.50
C ILE A 90 -1.27 2.89 3.00
N LEU A 91 -1.76 4.04 2.51
CA LEU A 91 -1.65 4.41 1.09
C LEU A 91 -0.19 4.56 0.65
N GLU A 92 0.68 5.12 1.50
CA GLU A 92 2.12 5.17 1.22
C GLU A 92 2.71 3.77 1.05
N CYS A 93 2.35 2.84 1.93
CA CYS A 93 2.84 1.48 1.87
C CYS A 93 2.36 0.77 0.61
N PHE A 94 1.12 1.00 0.19
CA PHE A 94 0.59 0.45 -1.05
C PHE A 94 1.33 0.96 -2.29
N VAL A 95 1.57 2.27 -2.42
CA VAL A 95 2.31 2.77 -3.59
C VAL A 95 3.74 2.26 -3.66
N ARG A 96 4.38 2.01 -2.50
CA ARG A 96 5.68 1.32 -2.44
C ARG A 96 5.57 -0.15 -2.84
N GLY A 97 4.49 -0.83 -2.47
CA GLY A 97 4.19 -2.19 -2.91
C GLY A 97 3.96 -2.28 -4.42
N PHE A 98 3.22 -1.33 -5.00
CA PHE A 98 3.01 -1.22 -6.45
C PHE A 98 4.35 -1.09 -7.19
N GLN A 99 5.29 -0.29 -6.65
CA GLN A 99 6.63 -0.16 -7.22
C GLN A 99 7.44 -1.46 -7.17
N CYS A 100 7.09 -2.38 -6.27
CA CYS A 100 7.68 -3.72 -6.21
C CYS A 100 6.93 -4.75 -7.09
N GLY A 101 5.83 -4.33 -7.73
CA GLY A 101 4.99 -5.21 -8.54
C GLY A 101 3.96 -5.99 -7.74
N ILE A 102 3.71 -5.62 -6.49
CA ILE A 102 2.59 -6.15 -5.71
C ILE A 102 1.37 -5.33 -6.08
N LYS A 103 0.27 -5.97 -6.46
CA LYS A 103 -1.04 -5.35 -6.59
C LYS A 103 -1.91 -5.84 -5.44
N TYR A 104 -2.47 -4.90 -4.69
CA TYR A 104 -3.51 -5.16 -3.71
C TYR A 104 -4.85 -5.08 -4.44
N GLU A 105 -5.71 -6.08 -4.24
CA GLU A 105 -7.05 -6.09 -4.83
C GLU A 105 -8.13 -5.66 -3.83
N ASP A 106 -7.88 -5.89 -2.54
CA ASP A 106 -8.83 -5.60 -1.47
C ASP A 106 -8.19 -4.70 -0.41
N TYR A 107 -9.03 -3.84 0.16
CA TYR A 107 -8.65 -2.79 1.12
C TYR A 107 -9.50 -2.88 2.38
N ASP A 108 -9.88 -4.08 2.79
CA ASP A 108 -10.82 -4.25 3.89
C ASP A 108 -10.20 -3.88 5.24
N PRO A 109 -10.87 -3.08 6.07
CA PRO A 109 -10.40 -2.70 7.41
C PRO A 109 -10.05 -3.90 8.31
N GLU A 110 -10.78 -5.01 8.18
CA GLU A 110 -10.53 -6.28 8.90
C GLU A 110 -9.16 -6.89 8.60
N ASP A 111 -8.53 -6.49 7.50
CA ASP A 111 -7.21 -7.00 7.14
C ASP A 111 -6.07 -6.23 7.82
N PHE A 112 -6.36 -5.14 8.55
CA PHE A 112 -5.34 -4.26 9.13
C PHE A 112 -5.40 -4.23 10.65
N ILE A 113 -4.24 -4.43 11.28
CA ILE A 113 -4.03 -4.30 12.71
C ILE A 113 -3.27 -3.00 12.97
N VAL A 114 -3.77 -2.20 13.91
CA VAL A 114 -3.05 -1.06 14.50
C VAL A 114 -2.31 -1.54 15.75
N THR A 115 -1.01 -1.28 15.81
CA THR A 115 -0.12 -1.75 16.88
C THR A 115 0.81 -0.63 17.37
N ASP A 116 1.30 -0.73 18.60
CA ASP A 116 2.33 0.16 19.15
C ASP A 116 3.73 -0.46 18.99
N ILE A 117 4.65 0.28 18.38
CA ILE A 117 6.06 -0.15 18.32
C ILE A 117 6.75 0.29 19.61
N ARG A 118 6.56 -0.44 20.70
CA ARG A 118 7.37 -0.28 21.92
C ARG A 118 8.32 -1.45 22.11
N LYS A 119 9.58 -1.22 21.73
CA LYS A 119 10.73 -1.70 22.52
C LYS A 119 11.66 -0.52 22.82
N GLY A 120 11.39 0.18 23.91
CA GLY A 120 12.43 0.89 24.69
C GLY A 120 12.62 2.40 24.50
N THR A 121 12.07 3.08 23.49
CA THR A 121 12.29 4.55 23.34
C THR A 121 11.11 5.31 22.73
N LYS A 122 10.41 6.07 23.59
CA LYS A 122 9.67 7.36 23.44
C LYS A 122 9.34 7.96 22.05
N ALA A 123 9.08 7.18 21.01
CA ALA A 123 8.48 7.70 19.78
C ALA A 123 7.14 7.00 19.55
N TRP A 124 6.08 7.61 20.08
CA TRP A 124 4.68 7.23 19.83
C TRP A 124 4.37 7.43 18.35
N ARG A 125 4.19 6.34 17.61
CA ARG A 125 3.49 6.34 16.32
C ARG A 125 2.72 5.03 16.21
N PRO A 126 1.38 5.05 16.13
CA PRO A 126 0.64 3.86 15.75
C PRO A 126 1.17 3.36 14.40
N HIS A 127 1.46 2.07 14.35
CA HIS A 127 1.91 1.37 13.16
C HIS A 127 0.81 0.47 12.67
N VAL A 128 0.75 0.28 11.36
CA VAL A 128 -0.32 -0.49 10.73
C VAL A 128 0.30 -1.66 10.00
N VAL A 129 -0.26 -2.85 10.25
CA VAL A 129 0.13 -4.09 9.59
C VAL A 129 -1.09 -4.66 8.88
N LYS A 130 -0.99 -4.88 7.56
CA LYS A 130 -1.93 -5.71 6.82
C LYS A 130 -1.58 -7.18 7.07
N VAL A 131 -2.49 -7.99 7.59
CA VAL A 131 -2.22 -9.40 7.91
C VAL A 131 -2.69 -10.35 6.79
N ASN A 132 -3.82 -10.05 6.18
CA ASN A 132 -4.36 -10.87 5.11
C ASN A 132 -3.84 -10.42 3.74
N HIS A 133 -3.28 -11.37 2.99
CA HIS A 133 -2.68 -11.14 1.67
C HIS A 133 -3.22 -12.08 0.60
N SER A 134 -4.32 -12.80 0.86
CA SER A 134 -4.89 -13.80 -0.04
C SER A 134 -5.22 -13.23 -1.43
N HIS A 135 -5.61 -11.95 -1.49
CA HIS A 135 -5.97 -11.25 -2.72
C HIS A 135 -4.84 -10.36 -3.28
N CYS A 136 -3.63 -10.47 -2.74
CA CYS A 136 -2.47 -9.80 -3.32
C CYS A 136 -1.95 -10.56 -4.55
N ARG A 137 -1.67 -9.82 -5.63
CA ARG A 137 -1.08 -10.37 -6.86
C ARG A 137 0.33 -9.86 -7.07
N VAL A 138 1.26 -10.75 -7.38
CA VAL A 138 2.61 -10.38 -7.80
C VAL A 138 2.65 -10.31 -9.32
N TRP A 139 2.98 -9.15 -9.90
CA TRP A 139 2.94 -8.92 -11.34
C TRP A 139 3.67 -10.01 -12.13
N GLN A 140 4.84 -10.42 -11.66
CA GLN A 140 5.69 -11.43 -12.31
C GLN A 140 5.07 -12.83 -12.36
N THR A 141 4.06 -13.12 -11.53
CA THR A 141 3.34 -14.39 -11.54
C THR A 141 2.05 -14.34 -12.38
N THR A 142 1.68 -13.16 -12.89
CA THR A 142 0.50 -12.99 -13.76
C THR A 142 0.76 -13.44 -15.20
N TYR A 143 -0.29 -13.76 -15.95
CA TYR A 143 -0.20 -14.08 -17.38
C TYR A 143 0.51 -12.97 -18.19
N LYS A 144 0.27 -11.69 -17.86
CA LYS A 144 0.94 -10.55 -18.52
C LYS A 144 2.43 -10.49 -18.19
N GLY A 145 2.80 -10.72 -16.93
CA GLY A 145 4.20 -10.75 -16.48
C GLY A 145 4.98 -11.94 -17.02
N LEU A 146 4.33 -13.09 -17.20
CA LEU A 146 4.91 -14.33 -17.75
C LEU A 146 4.89 -14.40 -19.28
N GLY A 147 4.13 -13.53 -19.95
CA GLY A 147 3.86 -13.60 -21.37
C GLY A 147 5.10 -13.42 -22.28
N PRO A 148 5.05 -13.94 -23.52
CA PRO A 148 6.16 -13.89 -24.48
C PRO A 148 6.52 -12.47 -24.92
N LEU A 149 5.60 -11.51 -24.82
CA LEU A 149 5.81 -10.08 -25.06
C LEU A 149 6.50 -9.35 -23.88
N ARG A 150 6.83 -10.07 -22.80
CA ARG A 150 7.77 -9.70 -21.72
C ARG A 150 7.68 -8.25 -21.22
N GLN A 151 6.50 -7.76 -20.84
CA GLN A 151 6.43 -6.68 -19.86
C GLN A 151 6.82 -7.24 -18.48
N ARG A 152 8.12 -7.51 -18.28
CA ARG A 152 8.70 -8.05 -17.04
C ARG A 152 8.45 -7.17 -15.82
N LYS A 153 8.09 -5.91 -16.06
CA LYS A 153 7.76 -4.91 -15.06
C LYS A 153 6.38 -4.33 -15.39
N SER A 154 5.55 -4.17 -14.37
CA SER A 154 4.34 -3.35 -14.45
C SER A 154 4.72 -1.87 -14.64
N ASP A 155 3.75 -1.05 -15.02
CA ASP A 155 3.92 0.40 -15.13
C ASP A 155 4.41 1.02 -13.82
N ASN A 156 3.85 0.61 -12.68
CA ASN A 156 4.33 1.03 -11.36
C ASN A 156 5.79 0.62 -11.07
N GLN A 157 6.25 -0.54 -11.56
CA GLN A 157 7.65 -0.97 -11.43
C GLN A 157 8.61 -0.24 -12.39
N ARG A 158 8.08 0.45 -13.41
CA ARG A 158 8.85 1.20 -14.40
C ARG A 158 9.06 2.66 -13.98
N LEU A 159 8.22 3.17 -13.09
CA LEU A 159 8.37 4.50 -12.49
C LEU A 159 9.67 4.62 -11.66
N PRO A 160 10.35 5.78 -11.69
CA PRO A 160 11.57 5.99 -10.94
C PRO A 160 11.33 6.07 -9.42
N ARG A 161 10.14 6.47 -8.99
CA ARG A 161 9.69 6.52 -7.59
C ARG A 161 8.32 5.82 -7.46
N PRO A 162 7.84 5.52 -6.24
CA PRO A 162 6.45 5.12 -6.05
C PRO A 162 5.49 6.13 -6.68
N VAL A 163 4.38 5.66 -7.25
CA VAL A 163 3.35 6.54 -7.80
C VAL A 163 2.74 7.41 -6.70
N HIS A 164 2.34 8.63 -7.03
CA HIS A 164 1.65 9.52 -6.12
C HIS A 164 0.27 8.92 -5.77
N PRO A 165 -0.13 8.83 -4.48
CA PRO A 165 -1.43 8.26 -4.11
C PRO A 165 -2.64 8.89 -4.82
N ALA A 166 -2.63 10.21 -5.05
CA ALA A 166 -3.70 10.91 -5.81
C ALA A 166 -3.81 10.54 -7.29
N ASP A 167 -2.81 9.83 -7.84
CA ASP A 167 -2.82 9.33 -9.21
C ASP A 167 -3.25 7.86 -9.29
N HIS A 168 -3.43 7.20 -8.13
CA HIS A 168 -3.78 5.78 -8.03
C HIS A 168 -5.09 5.51 -7.28
N PHE A 169 -5.40 6.28 -6.23
CA PHE A 169 -6.55 6.02 -5.36
C PHE A 169 -7.66 7.04 -5.58
N THR A 170 -8.88 6.53 -5.70
CA THR A 170 -10.13 7.26 -5.62
C THR A 170 -10.89 6.87 -4.36
N LEU A 171 -11.94 7.61 -4.01
CA LEU A 171 -12.86 7.22 -2.93
C LEU A 171 -13.50 5.85 -3.19
N ARG A 172 -13.75 5.51 -4.45
CA ARG A 172 -14.32 4.23 -4.84
C ARG A 172 -13.37 3.06 -4.58
N ASP A 173 -12.07 3.27 -4.77
CA ASP A 173 -11.08 2.24 -4.45
C ASP A 173 -10.98 1.99 -2.94
N LEU A 174 -11.41 2.94 -2.11
CA LEU A 174 -11.36 2.86 -0.64
C LEU A 174 -12.77 2.81 -0.03
N CYS A 175 -13.74 2.21 -0.74
CA CYS A 175 -15.13 2.19 -0.30
C CYS A 175 -15.32 1.51 1.06
N ASP A 176 -14.53 0.47 1.34
CA ASP A 176 -14.62 -0.28 2.59
C ASP A 176 -14.11 0.51 3.80
N PHE A 177 -13.34 1.58 3.55
CA PHE A 177 -12.91 2.58 4.53
C PHE A 177 -13.91 3.74 4.68
N ALA A 178 -15.09 3.70 4.05
CA ALA A 178 -16.07 4.77 4.18
C ALA A 178 -16.44 4.98 5.66
N GLY A 179 -16.26 6.21 6.16
CA GLY A 179 -16.45 6.56 7.57
C GLY A 179 -15.16 6.59 8.40
N TRP A 180 -14.10 5.89 7.96
CA TRP A 180 -12.75 6.03 8.53
C TRP A 180 -12.09 7.35 8.16
N PHE A 181 -12.34 7.85 6.95
CA PHE A 181 -12.16 9.25 6.60
C PHE A 181 -13.49 10.01 6.80
N PRO A 182 -13.47 11.35 6.90
CA PRO A 182 -14.70 12.14 7.08
C PRO A 182 -15.74 11.79 6.02
N TYR A 183 -16.88 11.26 6.46
CA TYR A 183 -17.85 10.62 5.55
C TYR A 183 -18.46 11.60 4.54
N GLU A 184 -18.50 12.89 4.87
CA GLU A 184 -18.96 13.92 3.94
C GLU A 184 -18.08 14.03 2.69
N TRP A 185 -16.89 13.43 2.68
CA TRP A 185 -16.05 13.32 1.48
C TRP A 185 -16.58 12.30 0.49
N TRP A 186 -17.42 11.34 0.91
CA TRP A 186 -17.98 10.31 0.02
C TRP A 186 -18.70 10.88 -1.21
N HIS A 187 -19.26 12.08 -1.07
CA HIS A 187 -19.93 12.81 -2.15
C HIS A 187 -19.09 13.95 -2.75
N ASP A 188 -17.83 14.08 -2.33
CA ASP A 188 -16.93 15.18 -2.68
C ASP A 188 -15.49 14.68 -2.85
N GLU A 189 -15.24 14.07 -4.01
CA GLU A 189 -13.91 13.57 -4.38
C GLU A 189 -12.85 14.68 -4.42
N ALA A 190 -13.26 15.94 -4.61
CA ALA A 190 -12.32 17.07 -4.60
C ALA A 190 -11.72 17.28 -3.20
N LYS A 191 -12.49 17.10 -2.12
CA LYS A 191 -11.96 17.14 -0.74
C LYS A 191 -10.96 16.03 -0.48
N PHE A 192 -11.29 14.80 -0.88
CA PHE A 192 -10.37 13.66 -0.74
C PHE A 192 -9.07 13.89 -1.51
N LYS A 193 -9.17 14.38 -2.75
CA LYS A 193 -7.99 14.71 -3.57
C LYS A 193 -7.17 15.86 -2.97
N ALA A 194 -7.81 16.89 -2.44
CA ALA A 194 -7.13 17.99 -1.75
C ALA A 194 -6.35 17.48 -0.53
N TRP A 195 -6.95 16.59 0.26
CA TRP A 195 -6.29 15.95 1.38
C TRP A 195 -5.08 15.11 0.94
N LEU A 196 -5.18 14.34 -0.16
CA LEU A 196 -4.04 13.59 -0.68
C LEU A 196 -2.88 14.52 -1.08
N LEU A 197 -3.16 15.68 -1.67
CA LEU A 197 -2.14 16.67 -2.02
C LEU A 197 -1.51 17.32 -0.78
N GLU A 198 -2.30 17.52 0.27
CA GLU A 198 -1.79 18.02 1.56
C GLU A 198 -0.89 16.98 2.24
N ALA A 199 -1.31 15.71 2.28
CA ALA A 199 -0.61 14.63 2.96
C ALA A 199 0.66 14.15 2.23
N PHE A 200 0.64 14.12 0.89
CA PHE A 200 1.70 13.53 0.08
C PHE A 200 2.52 14.57 -0.71
N GLY A 201 2.07 15.82 -0.73
CA GLY A 201 2.66 16.91 -1.49
C GLY A 201 1.99 17.13 -2.85
N PRO A 202 2.43 18.17 -3.59
CA PRO A 202 1.87 18.46 -4.90
C PRO A 202 2.24 17.39 -5.94
N MET A 203 1.34 17.16 -6.90
CA MET A 203 1.63 16.36 -8.09
C MET A 203 2.50 17.18 -9.05
N ILE A 204 3.81 16.95 -8.99
CA ILE A 204 4.79 17.58 -9.88
C ILE A 204 5.47 16.47 -10.68
N GLU A 205 5.56 16.65 -11.99
CA GLU A 205 6.28 15.73 -12.88
C GLU A 205 7.75 15.59 -12.49
N TYR A 206 8.31 14.42 -12.76
CA TYR A 206 9.69 14.11 -12.42
C TYR A 206 10.68 14.83 -13.32
N ASP A 207 11.35 15.85 -12.76
CA ASP A 207 12.36 16.67 -13.46
C ASP A 207 13.81 16.21 -13.20
N GLY A 208 14.00 15.05 -12.55
CA GLY A 208 15.32 14.53 -12.18
C GLY A 208 15.82 15.00 -10.80
N GLN A 209 15.11 15.89 -10.10
CA GLN A 209 15.54 16.37 -8.80
C GLN A 209 15.40 15.31 -7.69
N ARG A 210 16.36 15.32 -6.75
CA ARG A 210 16.42 14.33 -5.65
C ARG A 210 15.30 14.46 -4.61
N PHE A 211 14.65 15.63 -4.53
CA PHE A 211 13.72 15.98 -3.46
C PHE A 211 12.28 15.52 -3.71
N GLN A 212 11.92 15.12 -4.93
CA GLN A 212 10.59 14.57 -5.19
C GLN A 212 10.46 13.14 -4.63
N ARG A 213 9.39 12.91 -3.87
CA ARG A 213 9.12 11.65 -3.15
C ARG A 213 8.36 10.63 -3.99
N PHE A 214 7.49 11.11 -4.88
CA PHE A 214 6.59 10.31 -5.70
C PHE A 214 6.74 10.65 -7.18
N SER A 215 6.32 9.72 -8.04
CA SER A 215 6.18 9.91 -9.49
C SER A 215 4.71 10.01 -9.89
N LEU A 216 4.45 10.52 -11.09
CA LEU A 216 3.13 10.51 -11.73
C LEU A 216 3.11 9.47 -12.85
N TYR A 217 1.94 8.96 -13.24
CA TYR A 217 1.83 8.11 -14.41
C TYR A 217 2.23 8.84 -15.70
N ALA A 218 2.05 10.16 -15.77
CA ALA A 218 2.58 10.99 -16.85
C ALA A 218 4.10 10.85 -17.04
N ASP A 219 4.86 10.57 -15.96
CA ASP A 219 6.31 10.33 -16.04
C ASP A 219 6.65 9.08 -16.86
N LEU A 220 5.75 8.09 -16.94
CA LEU A 220 5.94 6.91 -17.79
C LEU A 220 5.90 7.30 -19.26
N GLU A 221 4.97 8.14 -19.67
CA GLU A 221 4.88 8.57 -21.07
C GLU A 221 6.14 9.33 -21.50
N VAL A 222 6.65 10.20 -20.63
CA VAL A 222 7.91 10.93 -20.86
C VAL A 222 9.06 9.94 -20.99
N LYS A 223 9.16 8.98 -20.05
CA LYS A 223 10.19 7.96 -20.07
C LYS A 223 10.12 7.07 -21.32
N GLU A 224 8.92 6.64 -21.71
CA GLU A 224 8.70 5.84 -22.92
C GLU A 224 9.11 6.59 -24.18
N ARG A 225 8.80 7.88 -24.27
CA ARG A 225 9.25 8.74 -25.37
C ARG A 225 10.78 8.90 -25.38
N MET A 226 11.41 9.05 -24.22
CA MET A 226 12.87 9.13 -24.11
C MET A 226 13.56 7.82 -24.51
N ASP A 227 13.07 6.68 -24.00
CA ASP A 227 13.58 5.35 -24.33
C ASP A 227 13.39 5.05 -25.84
N ALA A 228 12.26 5.46 -26.42
CA ALA A 228 12.01 5.37 -27.87
C ALA A 228 12.98 6.25 -28.67
N PHE A 229 13.24 7.47 -28.23
CA PHE A 229 14.18 8.37 -28.90
C PHE A 229 15.63 7.86 -28.84
N GLN A 230 16.06 7.27 -27.73
CA GLN A 230 17.39 6.69 -27.56
C GLN A 230 17.60 5.36 -28.28
N SER A 231 16.52 4.62 -28.55
CA SER A 231 16.56 3.37 -29.31
C SER A 231 16.43 3.56 -30.82
N LEU A 232 16.21 4.79 -31.29
CA LEU A 232 16.38 5.10 -32.69
C LEU A 232 17.86 4.91 -33.06
N PRO A 233 18.18 4.12 -34.09
CA PRO A 233 19.52 4.11 -34.61
C PRO A 233 19.79 5.53 -35.12
N PHE A 234 20.73 6.24 -34.48
CA PHE A 234 21.33 7.39 -35.13
C PHE A 234 21.79 6.87 -36.50
N ALA A 235 21.14 7.34 -37.57
CA ALA A 235 21.66 7.12 -38.90
C ALA A 235 23.04 7.76 -38.88
N ASN A 236 24.09 6.94 -38.83
CA ASN A 236 25.46 7.40 -38.97
C ASN A 236 25.49 8.33 -40.19
N GLU A 237 25.86 9.59 -39.96
CA GLU A 237 26.05 10.60 -40.99
C GLU A 237 27.09 10.16 -42.05
N ASP A 238 27.80 9.06 -41.82
CA ASP A 238 28.71 8.40 -42.77
C ASP A 238 28.02 7.72 -43.97
N SER A 239 26.69 7.67 -44.02
CA SER A 239 25.97 7.01 -45.13
C SER A 239 25.73 7.91 -46.35
N ILE A 240 26.10 9.20 -46.28
CA ILE A 240 25.94 10.16 -47.40
C ILE A 240 27.31 10.57 -47.96
N GLN A 241 28.12 9.59 -48.36
CA GLN A 241 29.28 9.82 -49.26
C GLN A 241 29.37 8.79 -50.40
N GLY A 242 28.25 8.13 -50.74
CA GLY A 242 28.21 7.11 -51.79
C GLY A 242 27.40 7.47 -53.05
N LEU A 243 27.02 8.74 -53.23
CA LEU A 243 26.25 9.21 -54.39
C LEU A 243 26.78 10.56 -54.90
N PHE A 244 27.98 10.54 -55.47
CA PHE A 244 28.42 11.47 -56.50
C PHE A 244 29.26 10.72 -57.53
#